data_AF-A0A401Z2K5-F1
#
_entry.id   AF-A0A401Z2K5-F1
#
_cell.length_a   1.000
_cell.length_b   1.000
_cell.length_c   1.000
_cell.angle_alpha   90.00
_cell.angle_beta   90.00
_cell.angle_gamma   90.00
#
_symmetry.space_group_name_H-M   'P 1'
#
loop_
_entity.id
_entity.type
_entity.pdbx_description
1 polymer ?
#
loop_
_entity_poly.entity_id
_entity_poly.type
_entity_poly.pdbx_seq_one_letter_code
_entity_poly.pdbx_strand_id
1 'polypeptide(L)'
;MEELADTTLVTLASEHVPDYWMDYHYPRRTPSGRPISQGPANRCWAEVLVHVGMGVGVSPVALRAKDFYSHPGMMFVPLHDAPPIDYGFLWPLTGLTPGASAYLDIVPELDTPSTGSSATSTSDGSRAAPMPANSTAK
;
A
#
# COMPACT_ATOMS: atom_id res chain seq x y z
N MET A 1 -11.81 4.19 -6.66
CA MET A 1 -11.36 5.57 -6.39
C MET A 1 -12.54 6.45 -6.03
N GLU A 2 -13.72 6.22 -6.63
CA GLU A 2 -14.96 6.89 -6.23
C GLU A 2 -15.34 6.69 -4.76
N GLU A 3 -15.00 5.54 -4.18
CA GLU A 3 -15.26 5.16 -2.80
C GLU A 3 -14.46 6.02 -1.81
N LEU A 4 -13.39 6.68 -2.25
CA LEU A 4 -12.62 7.58 -1.40
C LEU A 4 -13.44 8.78 -0.94
N ALA A 5 -14.47 9.18 -1.69
CA ALA A 5 -15.37 10.25 -1.27
C ALA A 5 -16.23 9.89 -0.05
N ASP A 6 -16.33 8.61 0.29
CA ASP A 6 -17.15 8.11 1.41
C ASP A 6 -16.30 7.83 2.67
N THR A 7 -15.02 8.23 2.66
CA THR A 7 -14.09 8.04 3.77
C THR A 7 -13.15 9.24 3.91
N THR A 8 -12.34 9.21 4.97
CA THR A 8 -11.29 10.20 5.22
C THR A 8 -9.96 9.68 4.69
N LEU A 9 -9.33 10.47 3.83
CA LEU A 9 -8.01 10.18 3.30
C LEU A 9 -6.94 10.66 4.28
N VAL A 10 -6.27 9.73 4.96
CA VAL A 10 -5.12 10.02 5.82
C VAL A 10 -3.92 10.25 4.93
N THR A 11 -3.38 11.47 4.95
CA THR A 11 -2.35 11.89 4.00
C THR A 11 -0.97 11.97 4.64
N LEU A 12 0.05 11.97 3.79
CA LEU A 12 1.40 12.34 4.18
C LEU A 12 1.60 13.80 3.78
N ALA A 13 1.95 14.68 4.70
CA ALA A 13 2.26 16.08 4.42
C ALA A 13 3.63 16.42 4.98
N SER A 14 4.65 15.92 4.29
CA SER A 14 6.02 16.33 4.50
C SER A 14 6.34 17.48 3.54
N GLU A 15 6.98 18.52 4.06
CA GLU A 15 7.49 19.68 3.30
C GLU A 15 8.46 19.28 2.16
N HIS A 16 8.94 18.03 2.17
CA HIS A 16 9.88 17.49 1.18
C HIS A 16 9.18 16.73 0.05
N VAL A 17 7.84 16.61 0.08
CA VAL A 17 7.09 15.90 -0.95
C VAL A 17 6.56 16.91 -1.97
N PRO A 18 6.90 16.77 -3.27
CA PRO A 18 6.42 17.70 -4.29
C PRO A 18 4.90 17.69 -4.43
N ASP A 19 4.31 18.87 -4.69
CA ASP A 19 2.85 19.03 -4.86
C ASP A 19 2.28 18.10 -5.94
N TYR A 20 2.98 17.95 -7.07
CA TYR A 20 2.52 17.07 -8.15
C TYR A 20 2.40 15.60 -7.70
N TRP A 21 3.27 15.17 -6.78
CA TRP A 21 3.24 13.81 -6.23
C TRP A 21 2.08 13.67 -5.25
N MET A 22 1.86 14.70 -4.43
CA MET A 22 0.71 14.77 -3.53
C MET A 22 -0.62 14.75 -4.28
N ASP A 23 -0.77 15.57 -5.31
CA ASP A 23 -2.01 15.64 -6.10
C ASP A 23 -2.29 14.33 -6.84
N TYR A 24 -1.24 13.61 -7.25
CA TYR A 24 -1.35 12.34 -7.95
C TYR A 24 -1.75 11.18 -7.01
N HIS A 25 -1.11 11.06 -5.84
CA HIS A 25 -1.36 9.95 -4.91
C HIS A 25 -2.44 10.24 -3.87
N TYR A 26 -2.67 11.51 -3.53
CA TYR A 26 -3.67 11.96 -2.55
C TYR A 26 -4.64 12.96 -3.18
N PRO A 27 -5.48 12.51 -4.13
CA PRO A 27 -6.39 13.39 -4.82
C PRO A 27 -7.42 14.00 -3.87
N ARG A 28 -7.78 15.27 -4.11
CA ARG A 28 -8.83 15.97 -3.35
C ARG A 28 -10.24 15.69 -3.88
N ARG A 29 -10.35 15.11 -5.06
CA ARG A 29 -11.61 14.76 -5.71
C ARG A 29 -11.49 13.41 -6.41
N THR A 30 -12.60 12.69 -6.45
CA THR A 30 -12.72 11.46 -7.25
C THR A 30 -12.74 11.79 -8.75
N PRO A 31 -12.57 10.80 -9.65
CA PRO A 31 -12.67 11.02 -11.09
C PRO A 31 -13.98 11.67 -11.54
N SER A 32 -15.11 11.35 -10.90
CA SER A 32 -16.41 11.99 -11.13
C SER A 32 -16.54 13.40 -10.52
N GLY A 33 -15.56 13.85 -9.75
CA GLY A 33 -15.49 15.19 -9.16
C GLY A 33 -16.04 15.29 -7.74
N ARG A 34 -16.42 14.17 -7.10
CA ARG A 34 -16.88 14.18 -5.70
C ARG A 34 -15.72 14.61 -4.78
N PRO A 35 -15.94 15.49 -3.79
CA PRO A 35 -14.88 15.85 -2.84
C PRO A 35 -14.47 14.65 -1.98
N ILE A 36 -13.17 14.52 -1.72
CA ILE A 36 -12.59 13.51 -0.83
C ILE A 36 -12.19 14.20 0.47
N SER A 37 -12.73 13.73 1.59
CA SER A 37 -12.38 14.28 2.92
C SER A 37 -10.90 14.08 3.20
N GLN A 38 -10.20 15.15 3.59
CA GLN A 38 -8.78 15.10 3.93
C GLN A 38 -8.62 14.98 5.44
N GLY A 39 -7.91 13.94 5.87
CA GLY A 39 -7.61 13.64 7.26
C GLY A 39 -6.35 14.35 7.76
N PRO A 40 -5.80 13.90 8.90
CA PRO A 40 -4.55 14.42 9.43
C PRO A 40 -3.43 14.26 8.39
N ALA A 41 -2.60 15.29 8.32
CA ALA A 41 -1.49 15.40 7.41
C ALA A 41 -0.21 14.99 8.17
N ASN A 42 0.27 13.78 7.92
CA ASN A 42 1.30 13.13 8.73
C ASN A 42 2.71 13.42 8.21
N ARG A 43 3.70 13.48 9.11
CA ARG A 43 5.09 13.78 8.74
C ARG A 43 5.83 12.57 8.19
N CYS A 44 5.41 11.37 8.60
CA CYS A 44 6.03 10.13 8.17
C CYS A 44 5.01 9.01 7.98
N TRP A 45 5.43 7.94 7.31
CA TRP A 45 4.57 6.80 7.02
C TRP A 45 4.11 6.04 8.27
N ALA A 46 4.95 5.95 9.31
CA ALA A 46 4.58 5.28 10.55
C ALA A 46 3.37 5.94 11.24
N GLU A 47 3.29 7.28 11.21
CA GLU A 47 2.15 8.03 11.74
C GLU A 47 0.86 7.78 10.94
N VAL A 48 0.97 7.63 9.61
CA VAL A 48 -0.18 7.25 8.76
C VAL A 48 -0.74 5.90 9.21
N LEU A 49 0.13 4.89 9.40
CA LEU A 49 -0.28 3.56 9.82
C LEU A 49 -0.98 3.57 11.19
N VAL A 50 -0.53 4.41 12.13
CA VAL A 50 -1.17 4.57 13.44
C VAL A 50 -2.60 5.10 13.27
N HIS A 51 -2.81 6.15 12.48
CA HIS A 51 -4.14 6.73 12.27
C HIS A 51 -5.07 5.74 11.54
N VAL A 52 -4.57 5.02 10.54
CA VAL A 52 -5.34 3.98 9.85
C VAL A 52 -5.72 2.85 10.82
N GLY A 53 -4.77 2.37 11.64
CA GLY A 53 -5.03 1.34 12.66
C GLY A 53 -5.99 1.79 13.77
N MET A 54 -6.11 3.09 14.01
CA MET A 54 -7.11 3.70 14.90
C MET A 54 -8.48 3.90 14.23
N GLY A 55 -8.62 3.60 12.94
CA GLY A 55 -9.87 3.76 12.19
C GLY A 55 -10.18 5.21 11.79
N VAL A 56 -9.19 6.11 11.79
CA VAL A 56 -9.40 7.52 11.40
C VAL A 56 -9.74 7.65 9.91
N GLY A 57 -9.27 6.72 9.09
CA GLY A 57 -9.52 6.72 7.66
C GLY A 57 -8.67 5.71 6.91
N VAL A 58 -8.47 5.95 5.62
CA VAL A 58 -7.69 5.10 4.71
C VAL A 58 -6.51 5.87 4.13
N SER A 59 -5.49 5.15 3.69
CA SER A 59 -4.38 5.75 2.96
C SER A 59 -3.96 4.84 1.80
N PRO A 60 -3.75 5.40 0.59
CA PRO A 60 -3.23 4.64 -0.54
C PRO A 60 -1.80 4.21 -0.27
N VAL A 61 -1.46 3.01 -0.73
CA VAL A 61 -0.14 2.44 -0.52
C VAL A 61 0.21 1.49 -1.65
N ALA A 62 1.50 1.36 -1.95
CA ALA A 62 1.98 0.36 -2.89
C ALA A 62 1.69 -1.06 -2.38
N LEU A 63 1.36 -1.97 -3.29
CA LEU A 63 0.93 -3.34 -2.98
C LEU A 63 1.89 -4.09 -2.04
N ARG A 64 3.20 -3.86 -2.18
CA ARG A 64 4.27 -4.47 -1.37
C ARG A 64 4.17 -4.13 0.11
N ALA A 65 3.51 -3.05 0.49
CA ALA A 65 3.35 -2.67 1.89
C ALA A 65 2.64 -3.72 2.74
N LYS A 66 1.78 -4.55 2.11
CA LYS A 66 1.11 -5.65 2.81
C LYS A 66 2.10 -6.65 3.42
N ASP A 67 3.27 -6.82 2.80
CA ASP A 67 4.27 -7.81 3.21
C ASP A 67 5.01 -7.38 4.48
N PHE A 68 4.98 -6.08 4.81
CA PHE A 68 5.75 -5.50 5.93
C PHE A 68 4.87 -4.86 7.01
N TYR A 69 3.67 -4.38 6.65
CA TYR A 69 2.81 -3.59 7.54
C TYR A 69 1.48 -4.28 7.87
N SER A 70 1.37 -5.60 7.65
CA SER A 70 0.21 -6.37 8.08
C SER A 70 0.08 -6.37 9.61
N HIS A 71 -1.07 -5.89 10.11
CA HIS A 71 -1.42 -5.88 11.52
C HIS A 71 -2.93 -6.13 11.70
N PRO A 72 -3.40 -6.78 12.78
CA PRO A 72 -4.83 -7.10 12.96
C PRO A 72 -5.82 -5.93 12.87
N GLY A 73 -5.36 -4.69 13.11
CA GLY A 73 -6.17 -3.48 12.99
C GLY A 73 -6.22 -2.86 11.60
N MET A 74 -5.61 -3.48 10.58
CA MET A 74 -5.52 -2.95 9.23
C MET A 74 -5.92 -3.98 8.19
N MET A 75 -6.57 -3.52 7.14
CA MET A 75 -6.95 -4.32 5.97
C MET A 75 -6.43 -3.63 4.71
N PHE A 76 -5.81 -4.41 3.82
CA PHE A 76 -5.35 -3.92 2.53
C PHE A 76 -6.42 -4.20 1.48
N VAL A 77 -6.97 -3.14 0.89
CA VAL A 77 -8.00 -3.21 -0.15
C VAL A 77 -7.39 -2.81 -1.49
N PRO A 78 -7.45 -3.65 -2.53
CA PRO A 78 -6.98 -3.29 -3.86
C PRO A 78 -7.75 -2.09 -4.45
N LEU A 79 -7.02 -1.13 -5.00
CA LEU A 79 -7.58 0.02 -5.71
C LEU A 79 -7.38 -0.18 -7.22
N HIS A 80 -8.44 -0.60 -7.91
CA HIS A 80 -8.35 -1.08 -9.31
C HIS A 80 -8.37 0.02 -10.37
N ASP A 81 -8.92 1.17 -10.04
CA ASP A 81 -9.16 2.31 -10.93
C ASP A 81 -8.19 3.48 -10.65
N ALA A 82 -7.18 3.25 -9.81
CA ALA A 82 -6.11 4.22 -9.56
C ALA A 82 -4.89 3.99 -10.43
N PRO A 83 -4.13 5.05 -10.72
CA PRO A 83 -2.83 4.89 -11.35
C PRO A 83 -1.89 4.02 -10.50
N PRO A 84 -1.00 3.24 -11.14
CA PRO A 84 -0.05 2.40 -10.41
C PRO A 84 0.96 3.26 -9.63
N ILE A 85 1.54 2.65 -8.59
CA ILE A 85 2.71 3.20 -7.90
C ILE A 85 3.92 2.48 -8.49
N ASP A 86 4.68 3.19 -9.31
CA ASP A 86 5.87 2.66 -9.97
C ASP A 86 7.12 2.90 -9.11
N TYR A 87 8.04 1.93 -9.15
CA TYR A 87 9.35 2.05 -8.53
C TYR A 87 10.40 2.33 -9.59
N GLY A 88 11.32 3.24 -9.29
CA GLY A 88 12.40 3.60 -10.19
C GLY A 88 13.70 3.85 -9.44
N PHE A 89 14.80 3.67 -10.15
CA PHE A 89 16.12 4.06 -9.69
C PHE A 89 16.45 5.47 -10.16
N LEU A 90 17.07 6.26 -9.28
CA LEU A 90 17.53 7.61 -9.57
C LEU A 90 19.03 7.66 -9.30
N TRP A 91 19.77 8.30 -10.19
CA TRP A 91 21.21 8.51 -10.03
C TRP A 91 21.62 9.91 -10.50
N PRO A 92 22.77 10.42 -10.02
CA PRO A 92 23.29 11.69 -10.49
C PRO A 92 23.61 11.66 -11.98
N LEU A 93 23.48 12.79 -12.67
CA LEU A 93 23.84 12.91 -14.09
C LEU A 93 25.33 12.62 -14.37
N THR A 94 26.18 12.66 -13.34
CA THR A 94 27.59 12.25 -13.41
C THR A 94 27.79 10.75 -13.63
N GLY A 95 26.71 9.96 -13.57
CA GLY A 95 26.72 8.53 -13.82
C GLY A 95 26.71 7.68 -12.55
N LEU A 96 26.62 6.36 -12.78
CA LEU A 96 26.65 5.35 -11.74
C LEU A 96 28.09 4.98 -11.39
N THR A 97 28.34 4.66 -10.12
CA THR A 97 29.57 3.98 -9.72
C THR A 97 29.52 2.52 -10.19
N PRO A 98 30.68 1.83 -10.32
CA PRO A 98 30.68 0.40 -10.66
C PRO A 98 29.83 -0.45 -9.71
N GLY A 99 29.84 -0.13 -8.41
CA GLY A 99 29.01 -0.83 -7.42
C GLY A 99 27.52 -0.58 -7.60
N ALA A 100 27.11 0.66 -7.93
CA ALA A 100 25.71 0.96 -8.22
C ALA A 100 25.24 0.29 -9.52
N SER A 101 26.09 0.22 -10.55
CA SER A 101 25.80 -0.52 -11.78
C SER A 101 25.61 -2.01 -11.49
N ALA A 102 26.53 -2.64 -10.75
CA ALA A 102 26.44 -4.05 -10.39
C ALA A 102 25.18 -4.36 -9.55
N TYR A 103 24.75 -3.42 -8.70
CA TYR A 103 23.49 -3.57 -7.96
C TYR A 103 22.27 -3.57 -8.91
N LEU A 104 22.25 -2.68 -9.90
CA LEU A 104 21.15 -2.62 -10.88
C LEU A 104 21.06 -3.87 -11.75
N ASP A 105 22.17 -4.58 -11.99
CA ASP A 105 22.17 -5.85 -12.72
C ASP A 105 21.48 -6.98 -11.91
N ILE A 106 21.55 -6.92 -10.58
CA ILE A 106 21.01 -7.97 -9.69
C ILE A 106 19.51 -7.78 -9.40
N VAL A 107 19.05 -6.54 -9.24
CA VAL A 107 17.66 -6.30 -8.80
C VAL A 107 16.60 -6.95 -9.70
N PRO A 108 16.69 -6.89 -11.04
CA PRO A 108 15.73 -7.55 -11.92
C PRO A 108 15.66 -9.06 -11.74
N GLU A 109 16.77 -9.72 -11.38
CA GLU A 109 16.82 -11.17 -11.14
C GLU A 109 16.05 -11.55 -9.87
N LEU A 110 15.97 -10.63 -8.92
CA LEU A 110 15.23 -10.81 -7.66
C LEU A 110 13.73 -10.50 -7.79
N ASP A 111 13.31 -9.84 -8.87
CA ASP A 111 11.91 -9.56 -9.17
C ASP A 111 11.26 -10.80 -9.80
N THR A 112 11.21 -11.90 -9.04
CA THR A 112 10.44 -13.07 -9.46
C THR A 112 8.96 -12.70 -9.39
N PRO A 113 8.19 -12.76 -10.50
CA PRO A 113 6.79 -12.38 -10.47
C PRO A 113 6.05 -13.33 -9.52
N SER A 114 5.63 -12.81 -8.36
CA SER A 114 4.70 -13.51 -7.49
C SER A 114 3.41 -13.67 -8.30
N THR A 115 3.19 -14.88 -8.82
CA THR A 115 1.99 -15.20 -9.59
C THR A 115 0.80 -14.99 -8.67
N GLY A 116 0.04 -13.93 -8.91
CA GLY A 116 -1.15 -13.59 -8.15
C GLY A 116 -2.12 -14.77 -8.18
N SER A 117 -2.40 -15.36 -7.02
CA SER A 117 -3.49 -16.32 -6.87
C SER A 117 -4.81 -15.54 -6.90
N SER A 118 -5.32 -15.30 -8.10
CA SER A 118 -6.75 -15.03 -8.32
C SER A 118 -7.52 -16.31 -7.99
N ALA A 119 -7.81 -16.54 -6.70
CA ALA A 119 -8.78 -17.55 -6.31
C ALA A 119 -10.18 -16.97 -6.58
N THR A 120 -10.72 -17.30 -7.74
CA THR A 120 -12.16 -17.23 -8.02
C THR A 120 -12.88 -18.09 -6.98
N SER A 121 -13.47 -17.45 -5.97
CA SER A 121 -14.39 -18.10 -5.05
C SER A 121 -15.68 -18.45 -5.81
N THR A 122 -15.69 -19.61 -6.45
CA THR A 122 -16.95 -20.32 -6.72
C THR A 122 -17.33 -21.00 -5.41
N SER A 123 -18.45 -20.54 -4.84
CA SER A 123 -19.12 -21.19 -3.72
C SER A 123 -19.56 -22.59 -4.12
N ASP A 124 -19.07 -23.62 -3.45
CA ASP A 124 -19.88 -24.81 -3.20
C ASP A 124 -19.55 -25.43 -1.85
N GLY A 125 -20.61 -25.86 -1.16
CA GLY A 125 -20.66 -25.93 0.29
C GLY A 125 -20.16 -27.22 0.94
N SER A 126 -20.22 -27.14 2.27
CA SER A 126 -20.24 -28.25 3.22
C SER A 126 -18.93 -29.01 3.42
N ARG A 127 -18.29 -28.78 4.58
CA ARG A 127 -18.40 -29.67 5.75
C ARG A 127 -17.36 -29.31 6.82
N ALA A 128 -17.86 -29.06 8.03
CA ALA A 128 -17.08 -28.80 9.24
C ALA A 128 -16.34 -30.04 9.76
N ALA A 129 -15.14 -29.84 10.33
CA ALA A 129 -14.53 -30.61 11.43
C ALA A 129 -13.22 -29.91 11.91
N PRO A 130 -12.63 -30.23 13.09
CA PRO A 130 -12.46 -29.26 14.18
C PRO A 130 -10.99 -28.92 14.54
N MET A 131 -10.84 -27.91 15.41
CA MET A 131 -9.61 -27.57 16.15
C MET A 131 -8.94 -28.78 16.82
N PRO A 132 -7.60 -28.86 16.84
CA PRO A 132 -6.89 -29.51 17.92
C PRO A 132 -6.55 -28.51 19.05
N ALA A 133 -6.63 -29.05 20.26
CA ALA A 133 -6.47 -28.38 21.54
C ALA A 133 -5.02 -27.98 21.87
N ASN A 134 -4.89 -26.89 22.62
CA ASN A 134 -3.70 -26.58 23.41
C ASN A 134 -3.42 -27.69 24.43
N SER A 135 -2.14 -28.02 24.63
CA SER A 135 -1.67 -28.59 25.89
C SER A 135 -0.27 -28.11 26.23
N THR A 136 -0.12 -27.84 27.52
CA THR A 136 0.95 -27.14 28.24
C THR A 136 2.02 -28.11 28.75
N ALA A 137 3.14 -27.53 29.18
CA ALA A 137 4.25 -28.10 29.97
C ALA A 137 5.31 -28.88 29.15
N LYS A 138 6.60 -28.64 29.31
CA LYS A 138 7.36 -28.21 30.50
C LYS A 138 8.64 -27.49 30.08
#